data_AF-A0A7V9LV33-F1
#
_entry.id   AF-A0A7V9LV33-F1
#
_cell.length_a   1.000
_cell.length_b   1.000
_cell.length_c   1.000
_cell.angle_alpha   90.00
_cell.angle_beta   90.00
_cell.angle_gamma   90.00
#
_symmetry.space_group_name_H-M   'P 1'
#
loop_
_entity.id
_entity.type
_entity.pdbx_description
1 polymer ?
#
loop_
_entity_poly.entity_id
_entity_poly.type
_entity_poly.pdbx_seq_one_letter_code
_entity_poly.pdbx_strand_id
1 'polypeptide(L)'
;GDALKWVEPAALDDEDDDEEDDNTEDEDSIDDVVGATVLRGGALVGVEEGSEDSRAATEFWESVGILPVRLIFREGSGLTLRCYVEDTARFLGSELTVDVFRTPDGLSTFVEEGEPNDLATLSTWGAVVEADADPIAAAADSYDFAQVSDMLDGTADSWDLALLVQVAEAALDLAEYCHLTRVSDLLSPDTELGAAIEGEEDDADGNGERPEASDVAVLAEQWNEVVAEISTCLRWHD
;
A
#
# COMPACT_ATOMS: atom_id res chain seq x y z
N GLY A 1 49.53 17.40 -59.63
CA GLY A 1 48.68 17.24 -60.82
C GLY A 1 47.98 15.91 -60.69
N ASP A 2 46.81 15.68 -61.23
CA ASP A 2 45.85 16.48 -61.98
C ASP A 2 44.65 15.54 -62.17
N ALA A 3 43.46 16.12 -62.24
CA ALA A 3 42.23 15.62 -62.85
C ALA A 3 41.79 14.14 -62.67
N LEU A 4 40.63 14.04 -62.02
CA LEU A 4 39.56 13.07 -62.31
C LEU A 4 39.46 12.67 -63.79
N LYS A 5 39.22 11.39 -64.07
CA LYS A 5 38.53 11.00 -65.30
C LYS A 5 37.68 9.75 -65.10
N TRP A 6 36.41 9.95 -65.37
CA TRP A 6 35.28 9.03 -65.29
C TRP A 6 35.27 8.02 -66.44
N VAL A 7 34.73 6.82 -66.18
CA VAL A 7 34.24 5.88 -67.19
C VAL A 7 32.95 5.23 -66.69
N GLU A 8 31.87 5.45 -67.43
CA GLU A 8 30.68 4.61 -67.59
C GLU A 8 30.44 4.51 -69.12
N PRO A 9 29.54 3.69 -69.71
CA PRO A 9 28.41 2.93 -69.13
C PRO A 9 28.12 1.53 -69.80
N ALA A 10 27.09 0.82 -69.33
CA ALA A 10 26.05 0.08 -70.09
C ALA A 10 25.25 -0.82 -69.11
N ALA A 11 23.98 -0.53 -68.76
CA ALA A 11 22.74 -0.75 -69.52
C ALA A 11 22.61 -2.23 -69.94
N LEU A 12 21.67 -3.04 -69.47
CA LEU A 12 20.19 -3.06 -69.56
C LEU A 12 19.75 -4.30 -68.71
N ASP A 13 18.55 -4.56 -68.20
CA ASP A 13 17.18 -4.11 -68.42
C ASP A 13 16.36 -4.56 -67.18
N ASP A 14 15.34 -3.77 -66.85
CA ASP A 14 13.95 -4.09 -66.50
C ASP A 14 13.62 -5.22 -65.50
N GLU A 15 12.90 -4.88 -64.43
CA GLU A 15 11.43 -4.93 -64.43
C GLU A 15 10.89 -4.37 -63.09
N ASP A 16 9.78 -3.64 -63.21
CA ASP A 16 9.03 -2.96 -62.17
C ASP A 16 8.50 -3.91 -61.07
N ASP A 17 8.48 -3.46 -59.82
CA ASP A 17 7.22 -3.44 -59.06
C ASP A 17 7.33 -2.46 -57.88
N ASP A 18 6.45 -1.46 -57.93
CA ASP A 18 6.15 -0.55 -56.84
C ASP A 18 5.32 -1.30 -55.79
N GLU A 19 5.80 -1.43 -54.55
CA GLU A 19 4.94 -1.26 -53.38
C GLU A 19 5.72 -0.51 -52.28
N GLU A 20 5.27 0.71 -52.02
CA GLU A 20 5.56 1.45 -50.79
C GLU A 20 4.94 0.67 -49.62
N ASP A 21 5.75 0.25 -48.65
CA ASP A 21 5.25 -0.01 -47.29
C ASP A 21 6.12 0.76 -46.30
N ASP A 22 5.58 1.91 -45.90
CA ASP A 22 6.04 2.75 -44.81
C ASP A 22 5.71 2.05 -43.50
N ASN A 23 6.70 1.39 -42.90
CA ASN A 23 6.60 0.98 -41.50
C ASN A 23 7.95 1.18 -40.81
N THR A 24 8.20 2.41 -40.37
CA THR A 24 9.10 2.64 -39.23
C THR A 24 8.42 2.10 -37.98
N GLU A 25 8.70 0.84 -37.66
CA GLU A 25 8.47 0.32 -36.32
C GLU A 25 9.50 0.97 -35.39
N ASP A 26 9.06 2.02 -34.71
CA ASP A 26 9.71 2.51 -33.50
C ASP A 26 9.77 1.33 -32.51
N GLU A 27 10.96 0.74 -32.36
CA GLU A 27 11.29 -0.10 -31.22
C GLU A 27 11.40 0.78 -29.97
N ASP A 28 10.25 1.24 -29.46
CA ASP A 28 10.15 1.71 -28.09
C ASP A 28 10.36 0.50 -27.18
N SER A 29 11.58 0.43 -26.64
CA SER A 29 11.96 -0.44 -25.54
C SER A 29 10.93 -0.35 -24.42
N ILE A 30 10.22 -1.46 -24.24
CA ILE A 30 9.28 -1.72 -23.15
C ILE A 30 10.08 -1.80 -21.85
N ASP A 31 10.14 -0.69 -21.12
CA ASP A 31 10.56 -0.64 -19.72
C ASP A 31 9.60 0.33 -19.00
N ASP A 32 8.36 -0.13 -18.78
CA ASP A 32 7.55 0.28 -17.63
C ASP A 32 6.27 -0.56 -17.55
N VAL A 33 6.32 -1.64 -16.78
CA VAL A 33 5.14 -2.25 -16.17
C VAL A 33 5.40 -2.26 -14.67
N VAL A 34 5.27 -1.09 -14.06
CA VAL A 34 4.98 -0.99 -12.63
C VAL A 34 3.47 -1.13 -12.44
N GLY A 35 3.08 -2.04 -11.54
CA GLY A 35 1.74 -2.59 -11.43
C GLY A 35 0.69 -1.55 -11.03
N ALA A 36 -0.23 -1.25 -11.94
CA ALA A 36 -1.49 -0.63 -11.59
C ALA A 36 -2.36 -1.64 -10.82
N THR A 37 -2.24 -1.67 -9.49
CA THR A 37 -3.27 -2.30 -8.64
C THR A 37 -4.44 -1.33 -8.55
N VAL A 38 -5.48 -1.58 -9.36
CA VAL A 38 -6.78 -0.95 -9.15
C VAL A 38 -7.38 -1.54 -7.86
N LEU A 39 -7.14 -0.87 -6.73
CA LEU A 39 -7.77 -1.23 -5.47
C LEU A 39 -9.28 -1.09 -5.58
N ARG A 40 -9.99 -2.09 -5.07
CA ARG A 40 -11.46 -2.11 -4.96
C ARG A 40 -11.87 -0.97 -4.03
N GLY A 41 -12.48 0.10 -4.57
CA GLY A 41 -12.94 1.23 -3.76
C GLY A 41 -12.67 2.63 -4.32
N GLY A 42 -11.99 2.78 -5.45
CA GLY A 42 -11.97 4.04 -6.19
C GLY A 42 -11.25 5.19 -5.47
N ALA A 43 -9.96 5.03 -5.23
CA ALA A 43 -9.02 6.13 -5.15
C ALA A 43 -7.66 5.63 -5.60
N LEU A 44 -7.32 5.89 -6.86
CA LEU A 44 -5.98 5.73 -7.41
C LEU A 44 -5.46 7.15 -7.61
N VAL A 45 -4.81 7.72 -6.60
CA VAL A 45 -3.84 8.79 -6.88
C VAL A 45 -2.57 8.05 -7.17
N GLY A 46 -2.30 7.85 -8.46
CA GLY A 46 -1.00 7.38 -8.91
C GLY A 46 0.02 8.44 -8.55
N VAL A 47 0.69 8.26 -7.41
CA VAL A 47 2.02 8.81 -7.27
C VAL A 47 2.91 7.85 -8.03
N GLU A 48 3.67 8.35 -9.00
CA GLU A 48 4.70 7.56 -9.66
C GLU A 48 5.70 7.09 -8.60
N GLU A 49 5.49 5.88 -8.07
CA GLU A 49 6.42 5.26 -7.14
C GLU A 49 7.80 5.23 -7.79
N GLY A 50 8.77 5.87 -7.14
CA GLY A 50 10.13 5.99 -7.67
C GLY A 50 10.50 7.34 -8.31
N SER A 51 9.58 8.31 -8.34
CA SER A 51 9.96 9.70 -8.67
C SER A 51 10.93 10.29 -7.62
N GLU A 52 11.71 11.29 -8.00
CA GLU A 52 12.63 11.97 -7.07
C GLU A 52 11.86 12.58 -5.88
N ASP A 53 10.68 13.12 -6.14
CA ASP A 53 9.80 13.71 -5.12
C ASP A 53 9.23 12.66 -4.18
N SER A 54 8.81 11.49 -4.70
CA SER A 54 8.33 10.37 -3.87
C SER A 54 9.42 9.86 -2.92
N ARG A 55 10.66 9.70 -3.40
CA ARG A 55 11.78 9.29 -2.55
C ARG A 55 12.12 10.36 -1.50
N ALA A 56 12.12 11.63 -1.87
CA ALA A 56 12.36 12.72 -0.93
C ALA A 56 11.28 12.78 0.16
N ALA A 57 10.02 12.53 -0.21
CA ALA A 57 8.93 12.41 0.75
C ALA A 57 9.14 11.24 1.72
N THR A 58 9.49 10.06 1.22
CA THR A 58 9.82 8.90 2.08
C THR A 58 10.94 9.23 3.07
N GLU A 59 12.06 9.78 2.58
CA GLU A 59 13.19 10.17 3.43
C GLU A 59 12.78 11.19 4.51
N PHE A 60 11.89 12.14 4.18
CA PHE A 60 11.34 13.08 5.15
C PHE A 60 10.53 12.39 6.24
N TRP A 61 9.55 11.56 5.88
CA TRP A 61 8.66 10.89 6.83
C TRP A 61 9.44 9.95 7.76
N GLU A 62 10.41 9.21 7.23
CA GLU A 62 11.34 8.40 8.02
C GLU A 62 12.14 9.27 9.01
N SER A 63 12.61 10.45 8.57
CA SER A 63 13.43 11.33 9.41
C SER A 63 12.67 11.92 10.61
N VAL A 64 11.37 12.20 10.46
CA VAL A 64 10.52 12.72 11.54
C VAL A 64 9.97 11.62 12.45
N GLY A 65 10.04 10.36 12.00
CA GLY A 65 9.57 9.18 12.74
C GLY A 65 8.06 9.09 12.87
N ILE A 66 7.33 9.79 11.99
CA ILE A 66 5.87 9.77 11.88
C ILE A 66 5.59 9.37 10.44
N LEU A 67 5.02 8.19 10.24
CA LEU A 67 4.89 7.58 8.93
C LEU A 67 3.44 7.66 8.44
N PRO A 68 3.22 8.02 7.16
CA PRO A 68 1.92 7.81 6.53
C PRO A 68 1.60 6.31 6.46
N VAL A 69 0.38 5.96 6.85
CA VAL A 69 -0.15 4.60 6.83
C VAL A 69 -1.40 4.56 5.98
N ARG A 70 -1.52 3.56 5.11
CA ARG A 70 -2.72 3.31 4.32
C ARG A 70 -3.50 2.14 4.91
N LEU A 71 -4.80 2.37 5.11
CA LEU A 71 -5.75 1.36 5.54
C LEU A 71 -6.75 1.09 4.41
N ILE A 72 -6.93 -0.18 4.03
CA ILE A 72 -7.82 -0.58 2.94
C ILE A 72 -8.87 -1.54 3.50
N PHE A 73 -10.13 -1.12 3.45
CA PHE A 73 -11.30 -1.89 3.84
C PHE A 73 -12.23 -2.07 2.63
N ARG A 74 -13.23 -2.96 2.76
CA ARG A 74 -14.20 -3.20 1.68
C ARG A 74 -15.04 -1.96 1.38
N GLU A 75 -15.25 -1.09 2.37
CA GLU A 75 -15.98 0.18 2.27
C GLU A 75 -15.15 1.32 1.64
N GLY A 76 -13.83 1.13 1.52
CA GLY A 76 -12.92 2.10 0.94
C GLY A 76 -11.55 2.08 1.60
N SER A 77 -10.65 2.93 1.09
CA SER A 77 -9.32 3.11 1.62
C SER A 77 -9.06 4.56 2.00
N GLY A 78 -8.07 4.76 2.87
CA GLY A 78 -7.63 6.08 3.27
C GLY A 78 -6.26 6.06 3.94
N LEU A 79 -5.78 7.26 4.26
CA LEU A 79 -4.48 7.54 4.85
C LEU A 79 -4.64 8.08 6.27
N THR A 80 -3.70 7.74 7.13
CA THR A 80 -3.51 8.32 8.46
C THR A 80 -2.01 8.47 8.73
N LEU A 81 -1.62 8.97 9.90
CA LEU A 81 -0.22 8.94 10.35
C LEU A 81 -0.07 8.02 11.56
N ARG A 82 1.07 7.33 11.65
CA ARG A 82 1.44 6.48 12.78
C ARG A 82 2.86 6.80 13.24
N CYS A 83 3.11 6.71 14.55
CA CYS A 83 4.46 6.60 15.09
C CYS A 83 4.50 5.62 16.25
N TYR A 84 5.70 5.28 16.72
CA TYR A 84 5.88 4.52 17.95
C TYR A 84 6.53 5.38 19.03
N VAL A 85 5.94 5.36 20.23
CA VAL A 85 6.49 6.02 21.42
C VAL A 85 6.61 4.99 22.51
N GLU A 86 7.84 4.68 22.91
CA GLU A 86 8.13 3.62 23.91
C GLU A 86 7.51 2.27 23.50
N ASP A 87 7.66 1.90 22.22
CA ASP A 87 7.13 0.67 21.61
C ASP A 87 5.59 0.57 21.55
N THR A 88 4.86 1.62 21.93
CA THR A 88 3.40 1.71 21.78
C THR A 88 3.03 2.52 20.55
N ALA A 89 2.12 2.00 19.74
CA ALA A 89 1.62 2.67 18.56
C ALA A 89 0.80 3.92 18.92
N ARG A 90 1.03 5.01 18.18
CA ARG A 90 0.25 6.25 18.24
C ARG A 90 -0.20 6.60 16.84
N PHE A 91 -1.44 7.05 16.72
CA PHE A 91 -2.03 7.44 15.44
C PHE A 91 -2.42 8.91 15.42
N LEU A 92 -2.54 9.46 14.22
CA LEU A 92 -3.26 10.71 13.99
C LEU A 92 -4.71 10.49 14.39
N GLY A 93 -5.13 11.15 15.46
CA GLY A 93 -6.42 10.91 16.05
C GLY A 93 -6.62 11.64 17.36
N SER A 94 -7.78 11.40 17.96
CA SER A 94 -8.17 11.93 19.25
C SER A 94 -9.27 11.07 19.87
N GLU A 95 -9.36 11.07 21.20
CA GLU A 95 -10.42 10.37 21.94
C GLU A 95 -10.52 8.87 21.57
N LEU A 96 -9.37 8.19 21.49
CA LEU A 96 -9.27 6.77 21.13
C LEU A 96 -9.86 6.43 19.75
N THR A 97 -9.87 7.41 18.86
CA THR A 97 -10.38 7.29 17.49
C THR A 97 -9.29 7.76 16.52
N VAL A 98 -9.08 7.03 15.43
CA VAL A 98 -8.11 7.35 14.38
C VAL A 98 -8.79 8.18 13.30
N ASP A 99 -8.15 9.28 12.90
CA ASP A 99 -8.59 10.09 11.76
C ASP A 99 -8.00 9.51 10.46
N VAL A 100 -8.87 9.19 9.51
CA VAL A 100 -8.54 8.54 8.24
C VAL A 100 -9.08 9.35 7.07
N PHE A 101 -8.21 9.70 6.12
CA PHE A 101 -8.50 10.63 5.02
C PHE A 101 -8.54 9.90 3.68
N ARG A 102 -9.56 10.17 2.85
CA ARG A 102 -9.66 9.55 1.51
C ARG A 102 -8.54 9.97 0.56
N THR A 103 -7.90 11.11 0.80
CA THR A 103 -6.89 11.71 -0.07
C THR A 103 -5.68 12.24 0.71
N PRO A 104 -4.48 12.27 0.08
CA PRO A 104 -3.31 12.94 0.65
C PRO A 104 -3.55 14.42 0.96
N ASP A 105 -4.27 15.12 0.07
CA ASP A 105 -4.62 16.53 0.23
C ASP A 105 -5.49 16.77 1.47
N GLY A 106 -6.46 15.89 1.73
CA GLY A 106 -7.31 15.97 2.92
C GLY A 106 -6.52 15.80 4.21
N LEU A 107 -5.58 14.85 4.24
CA LEU A 107 -4.68 14.65 5.38
C LEU A 107 -3.80 15.89 5.61
N SER A 108 -3.18 16.39 4.55
CA SER A 108 -2.29 17.56 4.62
C SER A 108 -3.05 18.79 5.10
N THR A 109 -4.26 19.03 4.58
CA THR A 109 -5.12 20.14 5.02
C THR A 109 -5.44 20.06 6.51
N PHE A 110 -5.80 18.88 7.03
CA PHE A 110 -6.09 18.70 8.45
C PHE A 110 -4.88 19.02 9.33
N VAL A 111 -3.69 18.58 8.91
CA VAL A 111 -2.42 18.84 9.60
C VAL A 111 -2.10 20.34 9.60
N GLU A 112 -2.26 21.02 8.46
CA GLU A 112 -2.03 22.45 8.29
C GLU A 112 -3.00 23.32 9.11
N GLU A 113 -4.27 22.91 9.20
CA GLU A 113 -5.30 23.61 9.99
C GLU A 113 -5.02 23.53 11.50
N GLY A 114 -4.17 22.58 11.93
CA GLY A 114 -3.72 22.47 13.32
C GLY A 114 -4.80 21.97 14.26
N GLU A 115 -5.71 21.13 13.75
CA GLU A 115 -6.76 20.51 14.55
C GLU A 115 -6.16 19.68 15.72
N PRO A 116 -6.79 19.69 16.90
CA PRO A 116 -6.27 18.95 18.06
C PRO A 116 -6.16 17.45 17.79
N ASN A 117 -4.98 16.90 18.04
CA ASN A 117 -4.70 15.48 17.85
C ASN A 117 -3.60 15.00 18.82
N ASP A 118 -3.51 13.70 19.01
CA ASP A 118 -2.60 13.08 19.99
C ASP A 118 -1.13 13.16 19.57
N LEU A 119 -0.83 13.26 18.26
CA LEU A 119 0.53 13.42 17.74
C LEU A 119 1.08 14.84 17.93
N ALA A 120 0.21 15.83 18.17
CA ALA A 120 0.61 17.25 18.31
C ALA A 120 1.55 17.53 19.50
N THR A 121 1.68 16.57 20.42
CA THR A 121 2.58 16.66 21.58
C THR A 121 4.02 16.22 21.27
N LEU A 122 4.26 15.60 20.11
CA LEU A 122 5.57 15.09 19.72
C LEU A 122 6.50 16.22 19.30
N SER A 123 7.80 16.09 19.64
CA SER A 123 8.80 17.12 19.31
C SER A 123 9.01 17.31 17.81
N THR A 124 8.77 16.27 17.01
CA THR A 124 8.90 16.29 15.54
C THR A 124 7.61 16.74 14.84
N TRP A 125 6.49 16.90 15.55
CA TRP A 125 5.21 17.30 14.96
C TRP A 125 5.28 18.64 14.23
N GLY A 126 6.05 19.61 14.75
CA GLY A 126 6.24 20.90 14.08
C GLY A 126 6.82 20.76 12.68
N ALA A 127 7.69 19.77 12.44
CA ALA A 127 8.22 19.51 11.11
C ALA A 127 7.17 18.90 10.17
N VAL A 128 6.26 18.06 10.70
CA VAL A 128 5.13 17.50 9.94
C VAL A 128 4.16 18.60 9.50
N VAL A 129 3.87 19.57 10.37
CA VAL A 129 3.01 20.72 10.04
C VAL A 129 3.63 21.63 8.96
N GLU A 130 4.96 21.71 8.91
CA GLU A 130 5.71 22.51 7.93
C GLU A 130 6.13 21.69 6.69
N ALA A 131 5.67 20.43 6.57
CA ALA A 131 6.08 19.54 5.50
C ALA A 131 5.57 20.01 4.14
N ASP A 132 6.45 19.99 3.14
CA ASP A 132 6.12 20.16 1.72
C ASP A 132 6.19 18.81 0.99
N ALA A 133 5.96 17.72 1.73
CA ALA A 133 6.11 16.35 1.28
C ALA A 133 4.78 15.62 1.36
N ASP A 134 4.35 15.01 0.24
CA ASP A 134 3.09 14.28 0.18
C ASP A 134 3.08 13.10 1.18
N PRO A 135 1.97 12.89 1.92
CA PRO A 135 1.82 11.79 2.87
C PRO A 135 1.53 10.47 2.15
N ILE A 136 2.56 9.91 1.52
CA ILE A 136 2.46 8.66 0.76
C ILE A 136 2.89 7.51 1.67
N ALA A 137 1.98 6.55 1.88
CA ALA A 137 2.31 5.34 2.61
C ALA A 137 3.20 4.44 1.74
N ALA A 138 4.29 3.94 2.33
CA ALA A 138 5.10 2.90 1.72
C ALA A 138 4.29 1.59 1.61
N ALA A 139 4.75 0.67 0.75
CA ALA A 139 4.12 -0.65 0.62
C ALA A 139 4.11 -1.43 1.97
N ALA A 140 5.17 -1.28 2.78
CA ALA A 140 5.24 -1.89 4.11
C ALA A 140 4.24 -1.29 5.12
N ASP A 141 3.80 -0.04 4.90
CA ASP A 141 2.83 0.69 5.72
C ASP A 141 1.44 0.75 5.06
N SER A 142 1.15 -0.18 4.15
CA SER A 142 -0.14 -0.32 3.48
C SER A 142 -0.79 -1.64 3.88
N TYR A 143 -1.88 -1.55 4.65
CA TYR A 143 -2.53 -2.72 5.27
C TYR A 143 -3.89 -2.99 4.62
N ASP A 144 -4.00 -4.13 3.93
CA ASP A 144 -5.20 -4.52 3.19
C ASP A 144 -6.09 -5.51 3.96
N PHE A 145 -6.95 -4.96 4.82
CA PHE A 145 -7.96 -5.73 5.55
C PHE A 145 -8.97 -6.39 4.61
N ALA A 146 -9.29 -5.74 3.49
CA ALA A 146 -10.23 -6.28 2.51
C ALA A 146 -9.67 -7.53 1.82
N GLN A 147 -8.39 -7.52 1.45
CA GLN A 147 -7.72 -8.65 0.82
C GLN A 147 -7.63 -9.85 1.77
N VAL A 148 -7.34 -9.62 3.06
CA VAL A 148 -7.37 -10.69 4.06
C VAL A 148 -8.79 -11.26 4.22
N SER A 149 -9.82 -10.40 4.28
CA SER A 149 -11.22 -10.88 4.29
C SER A 149 -11.57 -11.68 3.05
N ASP A 150 -11.16 -11.23 1.86
CA ASP A 150 -11.41 -11.92 0.59
C ASP A 150 -10.66 -13.27 0.52
N MET A 151 -9.47 -13.36 1.10
CA MET A 151 -8.70 -14.60 1.23
C MET A 151 -9.41 -15.62 2.12
N LEU A 152 -9.85 -15.20 3.31
CA LEU A 152 -10.51 -16.06 4.28
C LEU A 152 -11.94 -16.46 3.84
N ASP A 153 -12.65 -15.60 3.12
CA ASP A 153 -13.94 -15.94 2.50
C ASP A 153 -13.80 -16.82 1.25
N GLY A 154 -12.56 -17.10 0.81
CA GLY A 154 -12.24 -17.94 -0.34
C GLY A 154 -12.52 -17.29 -1.70
N THR A 155 -12.69 -15.96 -1.73
CA THR A 155 -12.88 -15.20 -2.97
C THR A 155 -11.58 -14.71 -3.61
N ALA A 156 -10.46 -14.75 -2.88
CA ALA A 156 -9.13 -14.49 -3.43
C ALA A 156 -8.56 -15.72 -4.15
N ASP A 157 -7.72 -15.48 -5.16
CA ASP A 157 -7.07 -16.52 -5.95
C ASP A 157 -5.83 -17.12 -5.26
N SER A 158 -5.26 -16.42 -4.27
CA SER A 158 -4.07 -16.83 -3.53
C SER A 158 -4.34 -16.94 -2.02
N TRP A 159 -3.52 -17.78 -1.37
CA TRP A 159 -3.40 -17.84 0.07
C TRP A 159 -2.06 -17.21 0.45
N ASP A 160 -2.11 -16.08 1.16
CA ASP A 160 -0.96 -15.28 1.55
C ASP A 160 -0.99 -15.08 3.06
N LEU A 161 -0.26 -15.93 3.78
CA LEU A 161 -0.25 -15.93 5.23
C LEU A 161 0.60 -14.76 5.77
N ALA A 162 1.65 -14.35 5.05
CA ALA A 162 2.45 -13.17 5.39
C ALA A 162 1.60 -11.89 5.35
N LEU A 163 0.68 -11.76 4.40
CA LEU A 163 -0.31 -10.69 4.40
C LEU A 163 -1.21 -10.74 5.65
N LEU A 164 -1.70 -11.92 6.05
CA LEU A 164 -2.49 -12.03 7.28
C LEU A 164 -1.71 -11.57 8.51
N VAL A 165 -0.45 -11.99 8.65
CA VAL A 165 0.42 -11.55 9.75
C VAL A 165 0.60 -10.04 9.74
N GLN A 166 1.00 -9.46 8.60
CA GLN A 166 1.21 -8.02 8.46
C GLN A 166 -0.03 -7.19 8.85
N VAL A 167 -1.21 -7.59 8.37
CA VAL A 167 -2.45 -6.84 8.66
C VAL A 167 -2.94 -7.11 10.09
N ALA A 168 -2.66 -8.28 10.67
CA ALA A 168 -2.93 -8.56 12.08
C ALA A 168 -2.05 -7.73 13.03
N GLU A 169 -0.79 -7.47 12.69
CA GLU A 169 0.07 -6.55 13.43
C GLU A 169 -0.52 -5.12 13.44
N ALA A 170 -0.96 -4.63 12.28
CA ALA A 170 -1.64 -3.34 12.20
C ALA A 170 -2.97 -3.31 12.98
N ALA A 171 -3.71 -4.43 13.00
CA ALA A 171 -4.90 -4.58 13.82
C ALA A 171 -4.59 -4.46 15.33
N LEU A 172 -3.47 -5.02 15.78
CA LEU A 172 -3.02 -4.93 17.17
C LEU A 172 -2.59 -3.49 17.53
N ASP A 173 -1.86 -2.80 16.65
CA ASP A 173 -1.50 -1.38 16.83
C ASP A 173 -2.76 -0.51 16.99
N LEU A 174 -3.75 -0.69 16.10
CA LEU A 174 -5.02 0.02 16.16
C LEU A 174 -5.79 -0.32 17.45
N ALA A 175 -5.78 -1.60 17.85
CA ALA A 175 -6.44 -2.05 19.07
C ALA A 175 -5.80 -1.47 20.33
N GLU A 176 -4.47 -1.36 20.39
CA GLU A 176 -3.76 -0.73 21.50
C GLU A 176 -4.14 0.75 21.60
N TYR A 177 -4.06 1.49 20.49
CA TYR A 177 -4.39 2.92 20.47
C TYR A 177 -5.87 3.20 20.77
N CYS A 178 -6.79 2.42 20.19
CA CYS A 178 -8.24 2.57 20.36
C CYS A 178 -8.80 1.87 21.63
N HIS A 179 -7.96 1.18 22.41
CA HIS A 179 -8.37 0.36 23.56
C HIS A 179 -9.40 -0.75 23.23
N LEU A 180 -9.26 -1.39 22.07
CA LEU A 180 -10.15 -2.46 21.60
C LEU A 180 -9.70 -3.82 22.13
N THR A 181 -9.98 -4.13 23.40
CA THR A 181 -9.55 -5.39 24.02
C THR A 181 -10.04 -6.63 23.29
N ARG A 182 -11.20 -6.55 22.62
CA ARG A 182 -11.77 -7.67 21.86
C ARG A 182 -10.90 -8.08 20.69
N VAL A 183 -10.26 -7.13 20.01
CA VAL A 183 -9.32 -7.41 18.91
C VAL A 183 -8.11 -8.18 19.44
N SER A 184 -7.52 -7.73 20.55
CA SER A 184 -6.41 -8.44 21.19
C SER A 184 -6.79 -9.85 21.65
N ASP A 185 -8.01 -10.05 22.16
CA ASP A 185 -8.51 -11.38 22.55
C ASP A 185 -8.66 -12.31 21.34
N LEU A 186 -9.13 -11.80 20.21
CA LEU A 186 -9.33 -12.55 18.95
C LEU A 186 -8.02 -12.90 18.24
N LEU A 187 -6.97 -12.09 18.43
CA LEU A 187 -5.64 -12.32 17.88
C LEU A 187 -4.70 -13.01 18.87
N SER A 188 -5.18 -13.33 20.08
CA SER A 188 -4.43 -14.10 21.07
C SER A 188 -4.11 -15.50 20.53
N PRO A 189 -2.92 -16.06 20.84
CA PRO A 189 -2.53 -17.40 20.39
C PRO A 189 -3.42 -18.55 20.89
N ASP A 190 -4.27 -18.29 21.88
CA ASP A 190 -5.26 -19.24 22.37
C ASP A 190 -6.47 -19.42 21.41
N THR A 191 -6.57 -18.60 20.36
CA THR A 191 -7.61 -18.67 19.33
C THR A 191 -7.10 -19.35 18.06
N GLU A 192 -8.02 -19.84 17.22
CA GLU A 192 -7.67 -20.41 15.92
C GLU A 192 -7.00 -19.39 15.00
N LEU A 193 -7.45 -18.13 15.01
CA LEU A 193 -6.85 -17.03 14.25
C LEU A 193 -5.44 -16.69 14.73
N GLY A 194 -5.25 -16.49 16.04
CA GLY A 194 -3.92 -16.21 16.59
C GLY A 194 -2.94 -17.37 16.38
N ALA A 195 -3.39 -18.61 16.53
CA ALA A 195 -2.55 -19.79 16.28
C ALA A 195 -2.15 -19.92 14.79
N ALA A 196 -3.02 -19.52 13.85
CA ALA A 196 -2.68 -19.50 12.43
C ALA A 196 -1.62 -18.44 12.09
N ILE A 197 -1.62 -17.30 12.81
CA ILE A 197 -0.62 -16.23 12.68
C ILE A 197 0.73 -16.71 13.24
N GLU A 198 0.79 -17.22 14.47
CA GLU A 198 2.05 -17.71 15.06
C GLU A 198 2.66 -18.86 14.25
N GLY A 199 1.83 -19.72 13.67
CA GLY A 199 2.30 -20.83 12.84
C GLY A 199 3.06 -20.40 11.57
N GLU A 200 2.81 -19.20 11.06
CA GLU A 200 3.54 -18.62 9.92
C GLU A 200 4.94 -18.19 10.31
N GLU A 201 5.07 -17.50 11.45
CA GLU A 201 6.35 -16.99 11.95
C GLU A 201 7.38 -18.12 12.17
N ASP A 202 6.88 -19.31 12.50
CA ASP A 202 7.68 -20.53 12.66
C ASP A 202 8.01 -21.25 11.33
N ASP A 203 7.26 -20.99 10.24
CA ASP A 203 7.45 -21.63 8.93
C ASP A 203 8.47 -20.86 8.07
N ALA A 204 9.74 -21.02 8.41
CA ALA A 204 10.87 -20.36 7.75
C ALA A 204 11.00 -20.61 6.23
N ASP A 205 10.30 -21.60 5.68
CA ASP A 205 10.29 -21.93 4.26
C ASP A 205 9.11 -21.29 3.50
N GLY A 206 8.17 -20.62 4.19
CA GLY A 206 7.07 -19.87 3.60
C GLY A 206 6.09 -20.72 2.77
N ASN A 207 6.03 -22.03 3.05
CA ASN A 207 5.23 -22.99 2.29
C ASN A 207 3.88 -23.30 2.98
N GLY A 208 3.39 -22.38 3.81
CA GLY A 208 2.16 -22.53 4.60
C GLY A 208 1.03 -23.10 3.76
N GLU A 209 0.73 -24.38 3.98
CA GLU A 209 -0.30 -25.07 3.21
C GLU A 209 -1.66 -24.53 3.63
N ARG A 210 -2.51 -24.23 2.64
CA ARG A 210 -3.84 -23.69 2.91
C ARG A 210 -4.58 -24.63 3.88
N PRO A 211 -5.12 -24.12 5.01
CA PRO A 211 -5.87 -24.94 5.96
C PRO A 211 -7.11 -25.58 5.33
N GLU A 212 -7.62 -26.63 5.99
CA GLU A 212 -8.87 -27.26 5.58
C GLU A 212 -10.04 -26.25 5.64
N ALA A 213 -11.05 -26.45 4.78
CA ALA A 213 -12.13 -25.47 4.62
C ALA A 213 -12.92 -25.19 5.91
N SER A 214 -13.01 -26.17 6.83
CA SER A 214 -13.63 -25.97 8.14
C SER A 214 -12.85 -24.99 9.02
N ASP A 215 -11.52 -25.03 8.92
CA ASP A 215 -10.64 -24.20 9.74
C ASP A 215 -10.67 -22.77 9.20
N VAL A 216 -10.60 -22.62 7.87
CA VAL A 216 -10.75 -21.32 7.20
C VAL A 216 -12.06 -20.61 7.54
N ALA A 217 -13.17 -21.34 7.72
CA ALA A 217 -14.45 -20.73 8.11
C ALA A 217 -14.41 -20.13 9.54
N VAL A 218 -13.69 -20.75 10.46
CA VAL A 218 -13.49 -20.22 11.83
C VAL A 218 -12.60 -18.98 11.78
N LEU A 219 -11.50 -19.03 11.01
CA LEU A 219 -10.62 -17.89 10.79
C LEU A 219 -11.38 -16.69 10.21
N ALA A 220 -12.23 -16.94 9.21
CA ALA A 220 -13.06 -15.90 8.59
C ALA A 220 -14.04 -15.27 9.58
N GLU A 221 -14.68 -16.05 10.45
CA GLU A 221 -15.58 -15.51 11.49
C GLU A 221 -14.82 -14.61 12.47
N GLN A 222 -13.68 -15.07 12.99
CA GLN A 222 -12.85 -14.32 13.92
C GLN A 222 -12.28 -13.05 13.28
N TRP A 223 -11.79 -13.14 12.05
CA TRP A 223 -11.27 -12.00 11.30
C TRP A 223 -12.35 -10.96 11.00
N ASN A 224 -13.54 -11.39 10.61
CA ASN A 224 -14.65 -10.46 10.37
C ASN A 224 -15.04 -9.70 11.64
N GLU A 225 -14.92 -10.32 12.81
CA GLU A 225 -15.11 -9.63 14.09
C GLU A 225 -13.98 -8.63 14.38
N VAL A 226 -12.72 -8.97 14.09
CA VAL A 226 -11.58 -8.01 14.17
C VAL A 226 -11.84 -6.77 13.31
N VAL A 227 -12.21 -6.96 12.04
CA VAL A 227 -12.50 -5.86 11.10
C VAL A 227 -13.68 -5.01 11.60
N ALA A 228 -14.73 -5.65 12.13
CA ALA A 228 -15.89 -4.96 12.65
C ALA A 228 -15.55 -4.09 13.88
N GLU A 229 -14.77 -4.60 14.82
CA GLU A 229 -14.31 -3.87 16.01
C GLU A 229 -13.42 -2.67 15.63
N ILE A 230 -12.43 -2.87 14.76
CA ILE A 230 -11.54 -1.79 14.29
C ILE A 230 -12.34 -0.68 13.62
N SER A 231 -13.30 -1.05 12.78
CA SER A 231 -14.14 -0.08 12.05
C SER A 231 -14.91 0.86 12.98
N THR A 232 -15.12 0.50 14.25
CA THR A 232 -15.79 1.36 15.23
C THR A 232 -14.93 2.54 15.71
N CYS A 233 -13.61 2.47 15.57
CA CYS A 233 -12.69 3.52 16.02
C CYS A 233 -12.07 4.33 14.87
N LEU A 234 -12.61 4.23 13.65
CA LEU A 234 -12.15 5.01 12.50
C LEU A 234 -13.09 6.18 12.21
N ARG A 235 -12.54 7.40 12.17
CA ARG A 235 -13.21 8.62 11.73
C ARG A 235 -12.78 8.95 10.31
N TRP A 236 -13.68 8.70 9.35
CA TRP A 236 -13.43 8.95 7.94
C TRP A 236 -13.68 10.43 7.58
N HIS A 237 -12.74 11.01 6.83
CA HIS A 237 -12.79 12.35 6.26
C HIS A 237 -12.74 12.27 4.73
N ASP A 238 -13.66 12.97 4.07
CA ASP A 238 -13.80 13.04 2.61
C ASP A 238 -13.06 14.23 1.99
#